data_AF-A0A8S2VSS3-F1
#
_entry.id   AF-A0A8S2VSS3-F1
#
_cell.length_a   1.000
_cell.length_b   1.000
_cell.length_c   1.000
_cell.angle_alpha   90.00
_cell.angle_beta   90.00
_cell.angle_gamma   90.00
#
_symmetry.space_group_name_H-M   'P 1'
#
loop_
_entity.id
_entity.type
_entity.pdbx_description
1 polymer ?
#
loop_
_entity_poly.entity_id
_entity_poly.type
_entity_poly.pdbx_seq_one_letter_code
_entity_poly.pdbx_strand_id
1 'polypeptide(L)'
;KPPISTSRMSFDAPKNAIYIISGEIQALTSSKKYNSRWSNTHSYEEAPEVNSFQKLKTIINSVSDLQDIDSNTFLAPFLDVIRSDETSGPITCLALNAVNKFLSYGLIDIQSESAASAIDKVANAVTHTRFVGTNPSDDEVVLMRILQ
;
A
#
# COMPACT_ATOMS: atom_id res chain seq x y z
N LYS A 1 25.67 -38.23 20.15
CA LYS A 1 24.83 -37.63 19.10
C LYS A 1 24.95 -36.12 19.21
N PRO A 2 25.48 -35.39 18.22
CA PRO A 2 25.57 -33.94 18.30
C PRO A 2 24.15 -33.34 18.17
N PRO A 3 23.91 -32.13 18.71
CA PRO A 3 22.62 -31.47 18.56
C PRO A 3 22.43 -31.04 17.11
N ILE A 4 21.24 -31.29 16.58
CA ILE A 4 20.83 -30.82 15.26
C ILE A 4 20.64 -29.31 15.40
N SER A 5 21.59 -28.53 14.90
CA SER A 5 21.43 -27.08 14.75
C SER A 5 20.37 -26.85 13.66
N THR A 6 19.11 -26.71 14.07
CA THR A 6 18.06 -26.19 13.20
C THR A 6 18.39 -24.73 12.93
N SER A 7 19.09 -24.48 11.84
CA SER A 7 19.26 -23.14 11.28
C SER A 7 17.86 -22.62 10.94
N ARG A 8 17.25 -21.85 11.84
CA ARG A 8 16.02 -21.12 11.54
C ARG A 8 16.36 -20.20 10.38
N MET A 9 15.69 -20.37 9.24
CA MET A 9 15.70 -19.35 8.19
C MET A 9 15.16 -18.07 8.82
N SER A 10 16.03 -17.08 9.05
CA SER A 10 15.57 -15.74 9.34
C SER A 10 15.03 -15.16 8.04
N PHE A 11 13.74 -14.88 7.99
CA PHE A 11 13.14 -14.08 6.93
C PHE A 11 13.41 -12.61 7.23
N ASP A 12 14.69 -12.27 7.35
CA ASP A 12 15.08 -10.88 7.60
C ASP A 12 14.68 -10.04 6.40
N ALA A 13 14.03 -8.91 6.66
CA ALA A 13 13.64 -7.97 5.63
C ALA A 13 14.87 -7.58 4.78
N PRO A 14 14.71 -7.37 3.46
CA PRO A 14 15.79 -6.92 2.61
C PRO A 14 16.41 -5.62 3.14
N LYS A 15 17.74 -5.46 3.01
CA LYS A 15 18.45 -4.23 3.42
C LYS A 15 17.92 -2.96 2.73
N ASN A 16 17.24 -3.11 1.59
CA ASN A 16 16.62 -2.03 0.83
C ASN A 16 15.11 -1.86 1.10
N ALA A 17 14.58 -2.43 2.20
CA ALA A 17 13.18 -2.39 2.60
C ALA A 17 12.56 -0.98 2.57
N ILE A 18 13.28 0.02 3.09
CA ILE A 18 12.87 1.44 3.07
C ILE A 18 12.60 1.93 1.64
N TYR A 19 13.42 1.52 0.67
CA TYR A 19 13.27 1.91 -0.73
C TYR A 19 12.10 1.20 -1.41
N ILE A 20 11.78 -0.03 -0.98
CA ILE A 20 10.59 -0.74 -1.46
C ILE A 20 9.35 0.06 -1.07
N ILE A 21 9.20 0.41 0.21
CA ILE A 21 8.04 1.19 0.69
C ILE A 21 8.00 2.56 0.01
N SER A 22 9.15 3.25 -0.10
CA SER A 22 9.24 4.54 -0.79
C SER A 22 8.77 4.47 -2.24
N GLY A 23 9.14 3.40 -2.97
CA GLY A 23 8.69 3.16 -4.34
C GLY A 23 7.19 2.97 -4.43
N GLU A 24 6.58 2.19 -3.54
CA GLU A 24 5.12 1.98 -3.54
C GLU A 24 4.35 3.26 -3.16
N ILE A 25 4.87 4.07 -2.21
CA ILE A 25 4.31 5.39 -1.89
C ILE A 25 4.31 6.28 -3.14
N GLN A 26 5.42 6.32 -3.87
CA GLN A 26 5.54 7.14 -5.08
C GLN A 26 4.59 6.67 -6.18
N ALA A 27 4.45 5.36 -6.37
CA ALA A 27 3.55 4.79 -7.37
C ALA A 27 2.09 5.18 -7.10
N LEU A 28 1.61 5.02 -5.87
CA LEU A 28 0.23 5.35 -5.50
C LEU A 28 -0.08 6.85 -5.56
N THR A 29 0.81 7.68 -5.00
CA THR A 29 0.60 9.14 -5.00
C THR A 29 0.63 9.72 -6.42
N SER A 30 1.50 9.19 -7.29
CA SER A 30 1.58 9.60 -8.70
C SER A 30 0.32 9.21 -9.48
N SER A 31 -0.15 7.96 -9.33
CA SER A 31 -1.36 7.49 -10.00
C SER A 31 -2.62 8.23 -9.53
N LYS A 32 -2.75 8.51 -8.22
CA LYS A 32 -3.89 9.26 -7.68
C LYS A 32 -3.90 10.72 -8.15
N LYS A 33 -2.73 11.36 -8.24
CA LYS A 33 -2.59 12.71 -8.82
C LYS A 33 -3.02 12.74 -10.28
N TYR A 34 -2.63 11.73 -11.06
CA TYR A 34 -3.06 11.61 -12.45
C TYR A 34 -4.58 11.42 -12.55
N ASN A 35 -5.15 10.54 -11.74
CA ASN A 35 -6.59 10.28 -11.70
C ASN A 35 -7.40 11.55 -11.35
N SER A 36 -6.98 12.32 -10.34
CA SER A 36 -7.65 13.57 -9.96
C SER A 36 -7.50 14.71 -10.97
N ARG A 37 -6.47 14.70 -11.83
CA ARG A 37 -6.37 15.70 -12.92
C ARG A 37 -7.40 15.47 -14.02
N TRP A 38 -7.89 14.24 -14.15
CA TRP A 38 -8.85 13.85 -15.18
C TRP A 38 -10.28 13.70 -14.63
N SER A 39 -10.41 13.48 -13.33
CA SER A 39 -11.68 13.43 -12.59
C SER A 39 -11.92 14.78 -11.90
N ASN A 40 -13.03 15.47 -12.19
CA ASN A 40 -13.48 16.72 -11.54
C ASN A 40 -13.88 16.55 -10.05
N THR A 41 -13.38 15.51 -9.39
CA THR A 41 -13.58 15.22 -7.96
C THR A 41 -12.74 16.15 -7.09
N HIS A 42 -13.20 16.39 -5.86
CA HIS A 42 -12.57 17.18 -4.79
C HIS A 42 -11.04 17.21 -4.84
N SER A 43 -10.47 18.40 -4.56
CA SER A 43 -9.04 18.71 -4.59
C SER A 43 -8.16 17.54 -4.12
N TYR A 44 -7.31 17.00 -5.00
CA TYR A 44 -6.33 15.94 -4.69
C TYR A 44 -5.59 16.16 -3.36
N GLU A 45 -5.25 17.42 -3.05
CA GLU A 45 -4.50 17.79 -1.84
C GLU A 45 -5.30 17.64 -0.53
N GLU A 46 -6.63 17.57 -0.60
CA GLU A 46 -7.50 17.42 0.57
C GLU A 46 -7.86 15.96 0.87
N ALA A 47 -7.53 15.03 -0.04
CA ALA A 47 -7.85 13.62 0.13
C ALA A 47 -7.15 13.03 1.38
N PRO A 48 -7.89 12.43 2.34
CA PRO A 48 -7.31 11.88 3.57
C PRO A 48 -6.18 10.87 3.35
N GLU A 49 -6.24 10.09 2.26
CA GLU A 49 -5.22 9.11 1.92
C GLU A 49 -3.93 9.78 1.45
N VAL A 50 -4.02 10.92 0.73
CA VAL A 50 -2.83 11.69 0.30
C VAL A 50 -2.09 12.22 1.52
N ASN A 51 -2.82 12.76 2.49
CA ASN A 51 -2.23 13.20 3.77
C ASN A 51 -1.57 12.05 4.53
N SER A 52 -2.19 10.87 4.53
CA SER A 52 -1.64 9.67 5.18
C SER A 52 -0.34 9.20 4.50
N PHE A 53 -0.27 9.24 3.17
CA PHE A 53 0.98 8.96 2.44
C PHE A 53 2.07 10.01 2.66
N GLN A 54 1.73 11.30 2.78
CA GLN A 54 2.73 12.33 3.12
C GLN A 54 3.31 12.11 4.52
N LYS A 55 2.46 11.81 5.51
CA LYS A 55 2.91 11.46 6.86
C LYS A 55 3.83 10.24 6.85
N LEU A 56 3.43 9.16 6.16
CA LEU A 56 4.26 7.97 6.05
C LEU A 56 5.60 8.27 5.37
N LYS A 57 5.61 9.08 4.30
CA LYS A 57 6.84 9.50 3.62
C LYS A 57 7.81 10.22 4.56
N THR A 58 7.30 11.11 5.42
CA THR A 58 8.13 11.78 6.43
C THR A 58 8.73 10.79 7.42
N ILE A 59 7.95 9.81 7.90
CA ILE A 59 8.43 8.78 8.82
C ILE A 59 9.51 7.92 8.15
N ILE A 60 9.25 7.42 6.94
CA ILE A 60 10.18 6.58 6.18
C ILE A 60 11.51 7.30 5.90
N ASN A 61 11.46 8.61 5.61
CA ASN A 61 12.66 9.41 5.40
C ASN A 61 13.44 9.75 6.68
N SER A 62 12.85 9.52 7.85
CA SER A 62 13.46 9.84 9.15
C SER A 62 14.23 8.67 9.78
N VAL A 63 14.07 7.46 9.25
CA VAL A 63 14.69 6.24 9.77
C VAL A 63 15.78 5.72 8.85
N SER A 64 16.71 4.94 9.41
CA SER A 64 17.77 4.27 8.65
C SER A 64 17.49 2.78 8.45
N ASP A 65 16.69 2.17 9.33
CA ASP A 65 16.23 0.79 9.23
C ASP A 65 14.69 0.73 9.27
N LEU A 66 14.10 -0.22 8.56
CA LEU A 66 12.66 -0.45 8.63
C LEU A 66 12.24 -1.02 9.99
N GLN A 67 13.15 -1.72 10.69
CA GLN A 67 12.88 -2.27 12.03
C GLN A 67 12.58 -1.18 13.08
N ASP A 68 12.97 0.07 12.81
CA ASP A 68 12.65 1.22 13.66
C ASP A 68 11.18 1.68 13.54
N ILE A 69 10.40 1.06 12.63
CA ILE A 69 9.01 1.42 12.36
C ILE A 69 8.09 0.22 12.60
N ASP A 70 7.05 0.42 13.41
CA ASP A 70 5.99 -0.58 13.57
C ASP A 70 5.29 -0.89 12.24
N SER A 71 5.10 -2.18 11.92
CA SER A 71 4.54 -2.60 10.64
C SER A 71 3.16 -2.02 10.34
N ASN A 72 2.33 -1.78 11.36
CA ASN A 72 1.03 -1.16 11.16
C ASN A 72 1.15 0.28 10.66
N THR A 73 2.23 0.98 11.00
CA THR A 73 2.47 2.38 10.60
C THR A 73 2.60 2.50 9.09
N PHE A 74 3.40 1.62 8.47
CA PHE A 74 3.57 1.66 7.01
C PHE A 74 2.47 0.92 6.27
N LEU A 75 1.77 -0.04 6.88
CA LEU A 75 0.63 -0.72 6.25
C LEU A 75 -0.62 0.16 6.18
N ALA A 76 -0.89 0.94 7.23
CA ALA A 76 -2.18 1.63 7.39
C ALA A 76 -2.61 2.45 6.16
N PRO A 77 -1.77 3.31 5.54
CA PRO A 77 -2.20 4.10 4.38
C PRO A 77 -2.58 3.26 3.17
N PHE A 78 -1.94 2.09 2.97
CA PHE A 78 -2.28 1.17 1.88
C PHE A 78 -3.59 0.44 2.17
N LEU A 79 -3.79 0.02 3.42
CA LEU A 79 -5.02 -0.64 3.85
C LEU A 79 -6.22 0.32 3.86
N ASP A 80 -6.00 1.61 4.12
CA ASP A 80 -7.02 2.66 3.98
C ASP A 80 -7.46 2.79 2.51
N VAL A 81 -6.53 2.81 1.56
CA VAL A 81 -6.84 2.85 0.12
C VAL A 81 -7.66 1.63 -0.31
N ILE A 82 -7.30 0.44 0.17
CA ILE A 82 -7.98 -0.82 -0.18
C ILE A 82 -9.43 -0.86 0.32
N ARG A 83 -9.69 -0.25 1.49
CA ARG A 83 -11.03 -0.20 2.10
C ARG A 83 -11.87 0.98 1.66
N SER A 84 -11.28 1.97 1.00
CA SER A 84 -11.99 3.18 0.59
C SER A 84 -12.95 2.85 -0.55
N ASP A 85 -14.23 3.20 -0.38
CA ASP A 85 -15.21 3.09 -1.46
C ASP A 85 -15.04 4.20 -2.52
N GLU A 86 -14.18 5.19 -2.25
CA GLU A 86 -13.89 6.34 -3.11
C GLU A 86 -12.62 6.14 -3.97
N THR A 87 -11.94 4.99 -3.85
CA THR A 87 -10.74 4.68 -4.62
C THR A 87 -11.09 3.89 -5.88
N SER A 88 -10.55 4.32 -7.03
CA SER A 88 -10.79 3.62 -8.28
C SER A 88 -10.09 2.26 -8.31
N GLY A 89 -10.67 1.30 -9.02
CA GLY A 89 -10.13 -0.05 -9.17
C GLY A 89 -8.63 -0.11 -9.47
N PRO A 90 -8.08 0.67 -10.42
CA PRO A 90 -6.64 0.71 -10.68
C PRO A 90 -5.79 1.14 -9.48
N ILE A 91 -6.25 2.12 -8.68
CA ILE A 91 -5.54 2.58 -7.47
C ILE A 91 -5.61 1.50 -6.38
N THR A 92 -6.77 0.87 -6.20
CA THR A 92 -6.95 -0.25 -5.28
C THR A 92 -6.03 -1.42 -5.64
N CYS A 93 -5.91 -1.77 -6.92
CA CYS A 93 -4.98 -2.79 -7.41
C CYS A 93 -3.50 -2.46 -7.10
N LEU A 94 -3.10 -1.19 -7.24
CA LEU A 94 -1.73 -0.77 -6.87
C LEU A 94 -1.47 -0.96 -5.38
N ALA A 95 -2.44 -0.62 -4.52
CA ALA A 95 -2.31 -0.81 -3.08
C ALA A 95 -2.26 -2.29 -2.68
N LEU A 96 -3.10 -3.15 -3.28
CA LEU A 96 -3.04 -4.60 -3.08
C LEU A 96 -1.68 -5.18 -3.50
N ASN A 97 -1.16 -4.76 -4.65
CA ASN A 97 0.16 -5.18 -5.11
C ASN A 97 1.28 -4.76 -4.16
N ALA A 98 1.22 -3.54 -3.61
CA ALA A 98 2.18 -3.08 -2.60
C ALA A 98 2.14 -3.95 -1.34
N VAL A 99 0.94 -4.21 -0.79
CA VAL A 99 0.77 -5.08 0.39
C VAL A 99 1.28 -6.49 0.12
N ASN A 100 1.00 -7.05 -1.06
CA ASN A 100 1.52 -8.36 -1.44
C ASN A 100 3.06 -8.38 -1.51
N LYS A 101 3.70 -7.32 -2.01
CA LYS A 101 5.17 -7.19 -1.97
C LYS A 101 5.70 -7.13 -0.54
N PHE A 102 5.02 -6.39 0.35
CA PHE A 102 5.45 -6.27 1.74
C PHE A 102 5.44 -7.62 2.46
N LEU A 103 4.41 -8.43 2.22
CA LEU A 103 4.33 -9.80 2.71
C LEU A 103 5.38 -10.70 2.07
N SER A 104 5.47 -10.69 0.75
CA SER A 104 6.37 -11.57 -0.02
C SER A 104 7.84 -11.32 0.28
N TYR A 105 8.20 -10.08 0.62
CA TYR A 105 9.57 -9.70 0.97
C TYR A 105 9.84 -9.73 2.47
N GLY A 106 8.88 -10.15 3.31
CA GLY A 106 9.10 -10.23 4.76
C GLY A 106 9.33 -8.87 5.43
N LEU A 107 8.67 -7.81 4.94
CA LEU A 107 8.77 -6.48 5.55
C LEU A 107 8.03 -6.36 6.89
N ILE A 108 7.11 -7.28 7.17
CA ILE A 108 6.43 -7.38 8.46
C ILE A 108 7.30 -8.25 9.37
N ASP A 109 7.80 -7.67 10.45
CA ASP A 109 8.54 -8.43 11.46
C ASP A 109 7.59 -9.37 12.20
N ILE A 110 7.73 -10.67 11.94
CA ILE A 110 6.90 -11.73 12.53
C ILE A 110 7.20 -11.91 14.03
N GLN A 111 8.34 -11.42 14.52
CA GLN A 111 8.71 -11.49 15.93
C GLN A 111 8.17 -10.31 16.74
N SER A 112 7.69 -9.26 16.08
CA SER A 112 7.04 -8.11 16.74
C SER A 112 5.72 -8.53 17.39
N GLU A 113 5.41 -7.98 18.57
CA GLU A 113 4.10 -8.13 19.22
C GLU A 113 2.94 -7.65 18.34
N SER A 114 3.23 -6.74 17.40
CA SER A 114 2.24 -6.16 16.49
C SER A 114 2.01 -6.97 15.21
N ALA A 115 2.78 -8.04 14.97
CA ALA A 115 2.72 -8.86 13.77
C ALA A 115 1.31 -9.44 13.53
N ALA A 116 0.73 -10.05 14.56
CA ALA A 116 -0.62 -10.62 14.46
C ALA A 116 -1.68 -9.57 14.10
N SER A 117 -1.57 -8.37 14.71
CA SER A 117 -2.44 -7.23 14.42
C SER A 117 -2.26 -6.72 12.99
N ALA A 118 -1.02 -6.65 12.49
CA ALA A 118 -0.73 -6.26 11.12
C ALA A 118 -1.35 -7.23 10.11
N ILE A 119 -1.21 -8.54 10.34
CA ILE A 119 -1.80 -9.57 9.49
C ILE A 119 -3.34 -9.56 9.55
N ASP A 120 -3.92 -9.39 10.73
CA ASP A 120 -5.38 -9.27 10.89
C ASP A 120 -5.93 -8.08 10.11
N LYS A 121 -5.29 -6.91 10.19
CA LYS A 121 -5.70 -5.72 9.43
C LYS A 121 -5.56 -5.92 7.92
N VAL A 122 -4.52 -6.62 7.47
CA VAL A 122 -4.37 -6.98 6.05
C VAL A 122 -5.52 -7.88 5.62
N ALA A 123 -5.81 -8.95 6.38
CA ALA A 123 -6.90 -9.88 6.08
C ALA A 123 -8.26 -9.16 6.07
N ASN A 124 -8.51 -8.28 7.05
CA ASN A 124 -9.72 -7.48 7.14
C ASN A 124 -9.89 -6.58 5.90
N ALA A 125 -8.84 -5.85 5.50
CA ALA A 125 -8.89 -4.98 4.33
C ALA A 125 -9.16 -5.76 3.03
N VAL A 126 -8.47 -6.89 2.84
CA VAL A 126 -8.61 -7.73 1.62
C VAL A 126 -10.00 -8.38 1.54
N THR A 127 -10.52 -8.88 2.66
CA THR A 127 -11.85 -9.52 2.70
C THR A 127 -13.01 -8.54 2.52
N HIS A 128 -12.78 -7.26 2.81
CA HIS A 128 -13.76 -6.19 2.64
C HIS A 128 -13.46 -5.27 1.45
N THR A 129 -12.48 -5.62 0.61
CA THR A 129 -12.16 -4.84 -0.58
C THR A 129 -13.35 -4.83 -1.52
N ARG A 130 -13.80 -3.64 -1.91
CA ARG A 130 -14.82 -3.49 -2.95
C ARG A 130 -14.19 -2.98 -4.24
N PHE A 131 -14.49 -3.69 -5.31
CA PHE A 131 -14.24 -3.23 -6.66
C PHE A 131 -15.53 -2.57 -7.15
N VAL A 132 -15.71 -1.28 -6.84
CA VAL A 132 -16.70 -0.48 -7.53
C VAL A 132 -16.22 -0.35 -8.98
N GLY A 133 -17.04 -0.85 -9.91
CA GLY A 133 -16.79 -0.69 -11.34
C GLY A 133 -16.47 0.76 -11.64
N THR A 134 -15.46 0.99 -12.49
CA THR A 134 -15.15 2.29 -13.06
C THR A 134 -16.44 3.01 -13.41
N ASN A 135 -16.61 4.21 -12.84
CA ASN A 135 -17.81 5.04 -12.99
C ASN A 135 -18.17 5.10 -14.49
N PRO A 136 -19.44 5.05 -14.94
CA PRO A 136 -19.81 5.17 -16.35
C PRO A 136 -19.18 6.37 -17.10
N SER A 137 -18.69 7.38 -16.38
CA SER A 137 -17.88 8.47 -16.93
C SER A 137 -16.52 8.02 -17.51
N ASP A 138 -15.96 6.90 -17.06
CA ASP A 138 -14.75 6.28 -17.64
C ASP A 138 -15.07 5.62 -19.01
N ASP A 139 -16.30 5.15 -19.22
CA ASP A 139 -16.76 4.61 -20.51
C ASP A 139 -16.88 5.72 -21.57
N GLU A 140 -17.26 6.95 -21.18
CA GLU A 140 -17.29 8.10 -22.10
C GLU A 140 -15.90 8.46 -22.65
N VAL A 141 -14.84 8.30 -21.84
CA VAL A 141 -13.45 8.58 -22.25
C VAL A 141 -12.94 7.50 -23.20
N VAL A 142 -13.32 6.23 -22.99
CA VAL A 142 -13.04 5.14 -23.94
C VAL A 142 -13.80 5.33 -25.25
N LEU A 143 -15.08 5.72 -25.18
CA LEU A 143 -15.88 6.08 -26.37
C LEU A 143 -15.24 7.24 -27.15
N MET A 144 -14.66 8.23 -26.48
CA MET A 144 -13.95 9.33 -27.13
C MET A 144 -12.68 8.86 -27.87
N ARG A 145 -11.98 7.82 -27.37
CA ARG A 145 -10.82 7.21 -28.04
C ARG A 145 -11.18 6.30 -29.23
N ILE A 146 -12.41 5.82 -29.32
CA ILE A 146 -12.89 5.02 -30.46
C ILE A 146 -13.33 5.93 -31.63
N LEU A 147 -13.65 7.19 -31.36
CA LEU A 147 -14.10 8.17 -32.35
C LEU A 147 -12.97 9.05 -32.95
N GLN A 148 -11.71 8.79 -32.59
CA GLN A 148 -10.51 9.44 -33.15
C GLN A 148 -9.69 8.46 -33.98
#